data_AF-A0A072P5F6-F1
#
_entry.id   AF-A0A072P5F6-F1
#
_cell.length_a   1.000
_cell.length_b   1.000
_cell.length_c   1.000
_cell.angle_alpha   90.00
_cell.angle_beta   90.00
_cell.angle_gamma   90.00
#
_symmetry.space_group_name_H-M   'P 1'
#
loop_
_entity.id
_entity.type
_entity.pdbx_description
1 polymer ?
#
loop_
_entity_poly.entity_id
_entity_poly.type
_entity_poly.pdbx_seq_one_letter_code
_entity_poly.pdbx_strand_id
1 'polypeptide(L)'
;MSSNKPPGPDQSRNEYIPSFISKRPFWAETTSDADYLEHQRLQTESKDTLDKAKWYDRGKKLGPAATKFRKGACENCGAMTHKTKECLSRPRKLGAKWTGKDIQADEIVEDVKLGWDAKRDRWNGYDNREYGAVVQEYEELEALKRAAATNKSKDGTHTSGEATSNGDSDARYGEETDMGRSQPTSTRQLRLREDTAKYLINLDLDSARYDPKTRSMDTSTQALSTDGDTSVAEENFIRPSTNDSAAFVRAQQYAWETQEKSNPTTKKLHLQANPTEGEILHKKLTIEAAEKKAAARKALLDKYGGFEHLQENKLAKSNAVLASERYVEYDSHGHIKGQPVHKARSKYAEDVLTNNHTSVWGSWWRNFTWGYACCHSTVKNSYCTGDAGKKAFEDTEGLRTGQALLENGGQQDNQENSESKGKLTLEQQGEDLVERKHTQQLDTTAISSISPAPTSQSMEDNTAPTTATSTAKKRTIQEIQSGISEEDLESYKRNRRTADDPMANMLGRDELVQ
;
A
#
# COMPACT_ATOMS: atom_id res chain seq x y z
N MET A 1 24.92 -46.96 -5.31
CA MET A 1 24.33 -45.61 -5.22
C MET A 1 22.85 -45.72 -5.54
N SER A 2 21.98 -45.85 -4.54
CA SER A 2 20.54 -45.87 -4.79
C SER A 2 20.09 -44.45 -5.06
N SER A 3 19.49 -44.19 -6.22
CA SER A 3 18.95 -42.87 -6.55
C SER A 3 17.66 -42.65 -5.78
N ASN A 4 17.75 -42.00 -4.61
CA ASN A 4 16.58 -41.50 -3.89
C ASN A 4 15.95 -40.38 -4.71
N LYS A 5 15.08 -40.76 -5.66
CA LYS A 5 14.10 -39.85 -6.24
C LYS A 5 13.23 -39.36 -5.07
N PRO A 6 12.94 -38.06 -4.94
CA PRO A 6 12.03 -37.58 -3.89
C PRO A 6 10.69 -38.32 -3.98
N PRO A 7 9.99 -38.54 -2.85
CA PRO A 7 8.70 -39.22 -2.86
C PRO A 7 7.78 -38.49 -3.83
N GLY A 8 7.30 -39.20 -4.84
CA GLY A 8 6.32 -38.66 -5.77
C GLY A 8 5.01 -38.31 -5.05
N PRO A 9 4.16 -37.45 -5.62
CA PRO A 9 2.85 -37.17 -5.05
C PRO A 9 2.10 -38.48 -4.82
N ASP A 10 1.40 -38.58 -3.68
CA ASP A 10 0.75 -39.81 -3.21
C ASP A 10 0.04 -40.55 -4.36
N GLN A 11 0.59 -41.70 -4.77
CA GLN A 11 0.05 -42.53 -5.86
C GLN A 11 -1.26 -43.24 -5.47
N SER A 12 -1.97 -42.72 -4.46
CA SER A 12 -3.28 -43.18 -4.05
C SER A 12 -4.28 -43.07 -5.21
N ARG A 13 -5.19 -44.04 -5.28
CA ARG A 13 -6.22 -44.09 -6.32
C ARG A 13 -7.30 -43.06 -6.00
N ASN A 14 -7.25 -41.92 -6.66
CA ASN A 14 -8.28 -40.89 -6.55
C ASN A 14 -9.65 -41.47 -6.96
N GLU A 15 -10.62 -41.42 -6.04
CA GLU A 15 -11.93 -42.05 -6.20
C GLU A 15 -12.74 -41.46 -7.35
N TYR A 16 -12.51 -40.18 -7.65
CA TYR A 16 -13.22 -39.41 -8.65
C TYR A 16 -12.70 -39.63 -10.09
N ILE A 17 -11.57 -40.32 -10.28
CA ILE A 17 -11.12 -40.72 -11.61
C ILE A 17 -12.03 -41.84 -12.13
N PRO A 18 -12.76 -41.64 -13.25
CA PRO A 18 -13.66 -42.64 -13.80
C PRO A 18 -12.96 -43.97 -14.12
N SER A 19 -13.71 -45.07 -14.00
CA SER A 19 -13.12 -46.41 -14.18
C SER A 19 -12.55 -46.65 -15.58
N PHE A 20 -13.01 -45.94 -16.63
CA PHE A 20 -12.48 -46.07 -17.99
C PHE A 20 -11.16 -45.32 -18.23
N ILE A 21 -10.78 -44.36 -17.36
CA ILE A 21 -9.51 -43.64 -17.42
C ILE A 21 -8.46 -44.33 -16.54
N SER A 22 -8.90 -44.90 -15.42
CA SER A 22 -8.02 -45.62 -14.47
C SER A 22 -7.79 -47.08 -14.85
N LYS A 23 -8.72 -47.75 -15.54
CA LYS A 23 -8.50 -49.10 -16.08
C LYS A 23 -7.61 -49.04 -17.31
N ARG A 24 -6.45 -49.68 -17.20
CA ARG A 24 -5.49 -49.87 -18.29
C ARG A 24 -6.12 -50.74 -19.39
N PRO A 25 -5.96 -50.40 -20.68
CA PRO A 25 -6.36 -51.28 -21.77
C PRO A 25 -5.38 -52.46 -21.92
N PHE A 26 -5.85 -53.59 -22.46
CA PHE A 26 -5.10 -54.85 -22.57
C PHE A 26 -3.77 -54.78 -23.33
N TRP A 27 -3.58 -53.75 -24.17
CA TRP A 27 -2.35 -53.55 -24.95
C TRP A 27 -1.30 -52.67 -24.23
N ALA A 28 -1.63 -52.10 -23.07
CA ALA A 28 -0.78 -51.22 -22.29
C ALA A 28 -0.21 -51.92 -21.04
N GLU A 29 0.20 -53.18 -21.18
CA GLU A 29 0.80 -53.99 -20.12
C GLU A 29 2.24 -53.55 -19.83
N THR A 30 2.45 -52.96 -18.65
CA THR A 30 3.76 -52.75 -18.01
C THR A 30 3.72 -53.46 -16.66
N THR A 31 4.87 -53.99 -16.22
CA THR A 31 4.97 -55.02 -15.18
C THR A 31 4.75 -54.54 -13.73
N SER A 32 4.29 -53.31 -13.52
CA SER A 32 4.06 -52.74 -12.19
C SER A 32 2.67 -52.13 -12.04
N ASP A 33 1.87 -52.67 -11.11
CA ASP A 33 0.59 -52.10 -10.67
C ASP A 33 0.74 -50.86 -9.77
N ALA A 34 1.98 -50.40 -9.52
CA ALA A 34 2.28 -49.28 -8.64
C ALA A 34 1.75 -47.92 -9.14
N ASP A 35 1.59 -47.75 -10.46
CA ASP A 35 1.08 -46.50 -11.04
C ASP A 35 -0.06 -46.77 -12.04
N TYR A 36 -1.29 -46.71 -11.55
CA TYR A 36 -2.50 -47.00 -12.33
C TYR A 36 -2.71 -46.06 -13.53
N LEU A 37 -2.06 -44.89 -13.54
CA LEU A 37 -2.25 -43.84 -14.56
C LEU A 37 -1.06 -43.71 -15.52
N GLU A 38 -0.06 -44.60 -15.44
CA GLU A 38 1.13 -44.60 -16.34
C GLU A 38 0.73 -44.57 -17.82
N HIS A 39 -0.27 -45.37 -18.21
CA HIS A 39 -0.77 -45.48 -19.57
C HIS A 39 -1.40 -44.21 -20.16
N GLN A 40 -1.71 -43.20 -19.33
CA GLN A 40 -2.22 -41.89 -19.76
C GLN A 40 -1.10 -40.83 -19.84
N ARG A 41 0.10 -41.12 -19.32
CA ARG A 41 1.25 -40.21 -19.43
C ARG A 41 1.91 -40.35 -20.80
N LEU A 42 2.52 -39.27 -21.29
CA LEU A 42 3.29 -39.30 -22.54
C LEU A 42 4.51 -40.23 -22.34
N GLN A 43 4.53 -41.34 -23.07
CA GLN A 43 5.64 -42.32 -23.03
C GLN A 43 6.88 -41.85 -23.81
N THR A 44 6.74 -40.83 -24.67
CA THR A 44 7.85 -40.25 -25.44
C THR A 44 7.95 -38.76 -25.18
N GLU A 45 9.13 -38.29 -24.76
CA GLU A 45 9.44 -36.86 -24.66
C GLU A 45 9.28 -36.17 -26.01
N SER A 46 8.84 -34.90 -25.99
CA SER A 46 8.86 -34.04 -27.17
C SER A 46 10.31 -33.80 -27.61
N LYS A 47 10.57 -33.98 -28.91
CA LYS A 47 11.91 -33.82 -29.49
C LYS A 47 12.31 -32.36 -29.70
N ASP A 48 11.34 -31.44 -29.61
CA ASP A 48 11.47 -30.01 -29.87
C ASP A 48 11.76 -29.17 -28.60
N THR A 49 12.30 -29.75 -27.53
CA THR A 49 12.76 -28.98 -26.35
C THR A 49 13.97 -28.13 -26.70
N LEU A 50 14.03 -26.87 -26.23
CA LEU A 50 15.09 -25.90 -26.54
C LEU A 50 16.52 -26.46 -26.37
N ASP A 51 16.79 -27.19 -25.29
CA ASP A 51 18.11 -27.78 -25.01
C ASP A 51 18.55 -28.85 -26.03
N LYS A 52 17.60 -29.39 -26.80
CA LYS A 52 17.79 -30.40 -27.86
C LYS A 52 17.53 -29.80 -29.25
N ALA A 53 17.24 -28.51 -29.36
CA ALA A 53 16.89 -27.83 -30.59
C ALA A 53 18.13 -27.64 -31.49
N LYS A 54 18.48 -28.71 -32.21
CA LYS A 54 19.54 -28.68 -33.21
C LYS A 54 19.06 -27.94 -34.46
N TRP A 55 19.82 -26.93 -34.91
CA TRP A 55 19.64 -26.34 -36.23
C TRP A 55 20.68 -26.87 -37.23
N TYR A 56 20.48 -26.56 -38.51
CA TYR A 56 21.41 -26.96 -39.58
C TYR A 56 22.78 -26.30 -39.40
N ASP A 57 23.85 -27.10 -39.36
CA ASP A 57 25.25 -26.67 -39.32
C ASP A 57 25.65 -25.95 -40.63
N ARG A 58 25.36 -24.65 -40.74
CA ARG A 58 25.60 -23.87 -41.97
C ARG A 58 27.09 -23.78 -42.31
N GLY A 59 27.45 -24.16 -43.54
CA GLY A 59 28.81 -24.03 -44.09
C GLY A 59 29.85 -25.00 -43.52
N LYS A 60 29.45 -25.95 -42.67
CA LYS A 60 30.35 -26.91 -42.03
C LYS A 60 30.78 -28.00 -43.03
N LYS A 61 32.09 -28.20 -43.12
CA LYS A 61 32.73 -29.12 -44.07
C LYS A 61 33.13 -30.41 -43.36
N LEU A 62 32.92 -31.56 -44.02
CA LEU A 62 33.22 -32.90 -43.51
C LEU A 62 34.73 -33.14 -43.26
N GLY A 63 35.60 -32.37 -43.90
CA GLY A 63 37.05 -32.50 -43.78
C GLY A 63 37.80 -31.60 -44.76
N PRO A 64 39.12 -31.80 -44.92
CA PRO A 64 39.91 -31.09 -45.92
C PRO A 64 39.45 -31.44 -47.35
N ALA A 65 39.66 -30.53 -48.28
CA ALA A 65 39.32 -30.75 -49.69
C ALA A 65 40.10 -31.94 -50.29
N ALA A 66 39.42 -32.75 -51.10
CA ALA A 66 40.07 -33.87 -51.79
C ALA A 66 41.06 -33.35 -52.86
N THR A 67 42.26 -33.92 -52.90
CA THR A 67 43.32 -33.52 -53.85
C THR A 67 43.11 -34.04 -55.28
N LYS A 68 42.14 -34.92 -55.49
CA LYS A 68 41.81 -35.53 -56.79
C LYS A 68 40.29 -35.58 -56.97
N PHE A 69 39.84 -35.40 -58.22
CA PHE A 69 38.43 -35.50 -58.58
C PHE A 69 37.91 -36.92 -58.32
N ARG A 70 36.78 -37.02 -57.62
CA ARG A 70 36.12 -38.29 -57.28
C ARG A 70 34.98 -38.57 -58.25
N LYS A 71 34.81 -39.83 -58.66
CA LYS A 71 33.72 -40.24 -59.57
C LYS A 71 32.38 -40.02 -58.85
N GLY A 72 31.45 -39.32 -59.51
CA GLY A 72 30.16 -38.91 -58.92
C GLY A 72 30.18 -37.51 -58.29
N ALA A 73 31.33 -36.86 -58.16
CA ALA A 73 31.40 -35.47 -57.71
C ALA A 73 30.84 -34.48 -58.75
N CYS A 74 30.41 -33.33 -58.28
CA CYS A 74 30.02 -32.19 -59.09
C CYS A 74 31.14 -31.81 -60.08
N GLU A 75 30.85 -31.86 -61.37
CA GLU A 75 31.85 -31.63 -62.42
C GLU A 75 32.43 -30.21 -62.40
N ASN A 76 31.73 -29.26 -61.78
CA ASN A 76 32.17 -27.87 -61.63
C ASN A 76 33.15 -27.67 -60.45
N CYS A 77 32.76 -28.06 -59.23
CA CYS A 77 33.51 -27.78 -58.00
C CYS A 77 34.27 -28.97 -57.39
N GLY A 78 33.94 -30.21 -57.76
CA GLY A 78 34.58 -31.43 -57.25
C GLY A 78 34.09 -31.93 -55.88
N ALA A 79 33.07 -31.30 -55.27
CA ALA A 79 32.39 -31.81 -54.07
C ALA A 79 31.38 -32.92 -54.42
N MET A 80 31.16 -33.87 -53.50
CA MET A 80 30.26 -35.02 -53.65
C MET A 80 28.81 -34.74 -53.22
N THR A 81 28.52 -33.61 -52.57
CA THR A 81 27.23 -33.35 -51.91
C THR A 81 26.09 -32.97 -52.84
N HIS A 82 26.39 -32.40 -54.00
CA HIS A 82 25.40 -31.81 -54.91
C HIS A 82 25.76 -32.06 -56.39
N LYS A 83 24.77 -31.88 -57.29
CA LYS A 83 24.98 -32.01 -58.74
C LYS A 83 25.46 -30.69 -59.35
N THR A 84 25.94 -30.75 -60.60
CA THR A 84 26.43 -29.57 -61.35
C THR A 84 25.42 -28.42 -61.45
N LYS A 85 24.13 -28.73 -61.57
CA LYS A 85 23.04 -27.74 -61.64
C LYS A 85 22.74 -27.03 -60.31
N GLU A 86 23.06 -27.67 -59.20
CA GLU A 86 22.82 -27.21 -57.82
C GLU A 86 24.10 -26.60 -57.21
N CYS A 87 25.13 -26.40 -58.02
CA CYS A 87 26.44 -25.98 -57.54
C CYS A 87 26.46 -24.49 -57.16
N LEU A 88 26.69 -24.22 -55.87
CA LEU A 88 26.81 -22.85 -55.34
C LEU A 88 28.06 -22.12 -55.85
N SER A 89 29.09 -22.85 -56.31
CA SER A 89 30.29 -22.23 -56.87
C SER A 89 30.06 -21.78 -58.32
N ARG A 90 30.62 -20.62 -58.69
CA ARG A 90 30.49 -20.02 -60.03
C ARG A 90 30.80 -21.05 -61.14
N PRO A 91 29.97 -21.20 -62.19
CA PRO A 91 30.22 -22.12 -63.30
C PRO A 91 31.57 -21.87 -63.98
N ARG A 92 32.45 -22.86 -63.97
CA ARG A 92 33.79 -22.83 -64.58
C ARG A 92 33.74 -23.43 -65.99
N LYS A 93 34.36 -22.78 -66.98
CA LYS A 93 34.36 -23.22 -68.40
C LYS A 93 34.86 -24.66 -68.63
N LEU A 94 35.81 -25.13 -67.81
CA LEU A 94 36.39 -26.48 -67.89
C LEU A 94 36.08 -27.36 -66.67
N GLY A 95 35.49 -26.83 -65.60
CA GLY A 95 35.15 -27.57 -64.38
C GLY A 95 36.33 -28.22 -63.62
N ALA A 96 36.06 -28.69 -62.41
CA ALA A 96 36.99 -29.51 -61.61
C ALA A 96 37.19 -30.91 -62.22
N LYS A 97 36.19 -31.45 -62.95
CA LYS A 97 36.27 -32.78 -63.60
C LYS A 97 37.45 -32.92 -64.56
N TRP A 98 37.70 -31.90 -65.38
CA TRP A 98 38.74 -31.94 -66.42
C TRP A 98 40.04 -31.26 -66.00
N THR A 99 39.99 -30.30 -65.07
CA THR A 99 41.19 -29.57 -64.62
C THR A 99 41.82 -30.11 -63.35
N GLY A 100 41.06 -30.78 -62.48
CA GLY A 100 41.52 -31.26 -61.17
C GLY A 100 41.91 -30.15 -60.18
N LYS A 101 41.70 -28.87 -60.51
CA LYS A 101 42.12 -27.70 -59.72
C LYS A 101 40.97 -27.15 -58.89
N ASP A 102 41.32 -26.60 -57.72
CA ASP A 102 40.38 -25.93 -56.80
C ASP A 102 39.14 -26.81 -56.53
N ILE A 103 39.39 -28.00 -55.99
CA ILE A 103 38.35 -28.93 -55.55
C ILE A 103 37.84 -28.44 -54.20
N GLN A 104 36.52 -28.34 -54.07
CA GLN A 104 35.88 -27.96 -52.80
C GLN A 104 35.71 -29.17 -51.88
N ALA A 105 35.73 -28.92 -50.57
CA ALA A 105 35.44 -29.94 -49.57
C ALA A 105 33.94 -30.29 -49.58
N ASP A 106 33.62 -31.50 -49.10
CA ASP A 106 32.23 -31.94 -48.97
C ASP A 106 31.56 -31.27 -47.76
N GLU A 107 30.30 -30.86 -47.93
CA GLU A 107 29.45 -30.26 -46.89
C GLU A 107 28.78 -31.35 -46.05
N ILE A 108 28.41 -31.03 -44.80
CA ILE A 108 27.55 -31.92 -44.00
C ILE A 108 26.10 -31.63 -44.38
N VAL A 109 25.41 -32.64 -44.94
CA VAL A 109 23.96 -32.57 -45.22
C VAL A 109 23.22 -33.32 -44.12
N GLU A 110 22.39 -32.60 -43.36
CA GLU A 110 21.56 -33.16 -42.29
C GLU A 110 20.07 -32.97 -42.60
N ASP A 111 19.21 -33.88 -42.14
CA ASP A 111 17.75 -33.76 -42.19
C ASP A 111 17.21 -33.55 -40.76
N VAL A 112 16.76 -32.32 -40.46
CA VAL A 112 16.32 -31.93 -39.11
C VAL A 112 14.80 -31.82 -39.06
N LYS A 113 14.17 -32.77 -38.36
CA LYS A 113 12.71 -32.86 -38.21
C LYS A 113 12.22 -32.07 -37.00
N LEU A 114 11.93 -30.79 -37.25
CA LEU A 114 11.45 -29.82 -36.26
C LEU A 114 9.91 -29.71 -36.23
N GLY A 115 9.36 -29.28 -35.10
CA GLY A 115 7.96 -28.89 -34.90
C GLY A 115 7.50 -27.67 -35.74
N TRP A 116 6.26 -27.21 -35.52
CA TRP A 116 5.70 -26.09 -36.30
C TRP A 116 6.35 -24.74 -35.99
N ASP A 117 6.59 -24.50 -34.69
CA ASP A 117 7.13 -23.25 -34.16
C ASP A 117 8.65 -23.17 -34.40
N ALA A 118 9.37 -24.23 -34.05
CA ALA A 118 10.80 -24.40 -34.36
C ALA A 118 11.16 -24.41 -35.86
N LYS A 119 10.19 -24.44 -36.79
CA LYS A 119 10.41 -24.21 -38.23
C LYS A 119 10.29 -22.74 -38.65
N ARG A 120 9.66 -21.91 -37.81
CA ARG A 120 9.30 -20.52 -38.06
C ARG A 120 10.00 -19.53 -37.13
N ASP A 121 10.60 -20.00 -36.04
CA ASP A 121 11.42 -19.17 -35.19
C ASP A 121 12.53 -18.50 -36.02
N ARG A 122 12.55 -17.17 -35.92
CA ARG A 122 13.46 -16.27 -36.62
C ARG A 122 14.89 -16.41 -36.11
N TRP A 123 15.05 -16.88 -34.87
CA TRP A 123 16.34 -16.99 -34.18
C TRP A 123 17.00 -18.37 -34.34
N ASN A 124 16.49 -19.21 -35.25
CA ASN A 124 17.06 -20.50 -35.58
C ASN A 124 18.53 -20.41 -36.05
N GLY A 125 19.44 -20.91 -35.21
CA GLY A 125 20.88 -20.88 -35.44
C GLY A 125 21.59 -19.62 -34.98
N TYR A 126 20.95 -18.82 -34.11
CA TYR A 126 21.59 -17.67 -33.46
C TYR A 126 22.76 -18.12 -32.57
N ASP A 127 23.94 -17.52 -32.77
CA ASP A 127 25.09 -17.69 -31.87
C ASP A 127 24.96 -16.67 -30.72
N ASN A 128 24.96 -17.16 -29.48
CA ASN A 128 24.83 -16.30 -28.30
C ASN A 128 25.98 -15.28 -28.16
N ARG A 129 27.10 -15.51 -28.86
CA ARG A 129 28.24 -14.59 -28.94
C ARG A 129 27.94 -13.33 -29.75
N GLU A 130 27.02 -13.37 -30.70
CA GLU A 130 26.62 -12.18 -31.49
C GLU A 130 25.96 -11.12 -30.62
N TYR A 131 25.32 -11.51 -29.50
CA TYR A 131 24.77 -10.56 -28.53
C TYR A 131 25.85 -9.64 -27.91
N GLY A 132 27.12 -10.07 -27.91
CA GLY A 132 28.23 -9.26 -27.43
C GLY A 132 28.45 -7.98 -28.25
N ALA A 133 28.09 -7.95 -29.53
CA ALA A 133 28.14 -6.73 -30.34
C ALA A 133 27.10 -5.70 -29.89
N VAL A 134 25.88 -6.16 -29.56
CA VAL A 134 24.82 -5.30 -29.00
C VAL A 134 25.27 -4.71 -27.66
N VAL A 135 25.90 -5.52 -26.79
CA VAL A 135 26.45 -5.01 -25.52
C VAL A 135 27.50 -3.92 -25.76
N GLN A 136 28.41 -4.10 -26.73
CA GLN A 136 29.41 -3.10 -27.09
C GLN A 136 28.78 -1.79 -27.61
N GLU A 137 27.73 -1.87 -28.45
CA GLU A 137 26.98 -0.69 -28.90
C GLU A 137 26.36 0.08 -27.72
N TYR A 138 25.80 -0.62 -26.72
CA TYR A 138 25.28 0.01 -25.50
C TYR A 138 26.39 0.61 -24.63
N GLU A 139 27.55 -0.06 -24.49
CA GLU A 139 28.72 0.45 -23.76
C GLU A 139 29.29 1.73 -24.42
N GLU A 140 29.38 1.78 -25.74
CA GLU A 140 29.77 2.97 -26.50
C GLU A 140 28.78 4.12 -26.32
N LEU A 141 27.46 3.83 -26.39
CA LEU A 141 26.42 4.84 -26.15
C LEU A 141 26.45 5.37 -24.70
N GLU A 142 26.72 4.52 -23.71
CA GLU A 142 26.94 4.96 -22.33
C GLU A 142 28.21 5.80 -22.18
N ALA A 143 29.32 5.41 -22.80
CA ALA A 143 30.55 6.19 -22.79
C ALA A 143 30.34 7.59 -23.39
N LEU A 144 29.61 7.69 -24.51
CA LEU A 144 29.22 8.96 -25.12
C LEU A 144 28.29 9.79 -24.22
N LYS A 145 27.30 9.17 -23.57
CA LYS A 145 26.43 9.85 -22.58
C LYS A 145 27.23 10.40 -21.39
N ARG A 146 28.13 9.59 -20.81
CA ARG A 146 29.03 10.00 -19.72
C ARG A 146 29.94 11.14 -20.16
N ALA A 147 30.55 11.05 -21.34
CA ALA A 147 31.39 12.13 -21.89
C ALA A 147 30.58 13.43 -22.09
N ALA A 148 29.39 13.35 -22.68
CA ALA A 148 28.49 14.48 -22.87
C ALA A 148 28.08 15.12 -21.53
N ALA A 149 27.77 14.32 -20.50
CA ALA A 149 27.50 14.80 -19.15
C ALA A 149 28.72 15.53 -18.56
N THR A 150 29.94 14.97 -18.65
CA THR A 150 31.14 15.64 -18.15
C THR A 150 31.49 16.92 -18.90
N ASN A 151 31.15 17.03 -20.18
CA ASN A 151 31.33 18.25 -20.95
C ASN A 151 30.28 19.32 -20.57
N LYS A 152 29.02 18.94 -20.36
CA LYS A 152 27.99 19.83 -19.79
C LYS A 152 28.38 20.38 -18.42
N SER A 153 29.01 19.58 -17.56
CA SER A 153 29.54 20.06 -16.26
C SER A 153 30.77 20.97 -16.37
N LYS A 154 31.45 21.00 -17.53
CA LYS A 154 32.60 21.89 -17.78
C LYS A 154 32.21 23.19 -18.46
N ASP A 155 31.18 23.16 -19.30
CA ASP A 155 30.67 24.33 -20.02
C ASP A 155 29.72 25.17 -19.14
N GLY A 156 30.22 25.51 -17.95
CA GLY A 156 29.49 26.22 -16.90
C GLY A 156 29.32 27.71 -17.21
N THR A 157 28.30 28.05 -18.00
CA THR A 157 27.75 29.42 -17.96
C THR A 157 27.21 29.69 -16.56
N HIS A 158 27.83 30.64 -15.86
CA HIS A 158 27.45 31.00 -14.50
C HIS A 158 25.98 31.42 -14.40
N THR A 159 25.16 30.58 -13.77
CA THR A 159 23.99 31.04 -13.00
C THR A 159 24.04 30.36 -11.64
N SER A 160 23.99 31.14 -10.57
CA SER A 160 24.38 30.73 -9.22
C SER A 160 23.39 29.76 -8.55
N GLY A 161 23.89 28.58 -8.18
CA GLY A 161 23.29 27.66 -7.21
C GLY A 161 24.43 27.01 -6.41
N GLU A 162 24.40 27.16 -5.08
CA GLU A 162 25.57 27.02 -4.21
C GLU A 162 26.12 25.58 -4.10
N ALA A 163 27.41 25.40 -4.35
CA ALA A 163 28.07 24.10 -4.29
C ALA A 163 28.55 23.75 -2.87
N THR A 164 27.74 23.01 -2.12
CA THR A 164 28.20 22.30 -0.92
C THR A 164 28.80 20.95 -1.29
N SER A 165 30.13 20.93 -1.48
CA SER A 165 30.86 19.69 -1.68
C SER A 165 30.97 18.87 -0.39
N ASN A 166 30.11 17.85 -0.22
CA ASN A 166 30.45 16.58 0.44
C ASN A 166 29.30 15.57 0.39
N GLY A 167 29.57 14.38 -0.18
CA GLY A 167 28.90 13.15 0.26
C GLY A 167 27.46 12.88 -0.19
N ASP A 168 27.01 13.37 -1.36
CA ASP A 168 25.66 13.07 -1.85
C ASP A 168 25.66 12.47 -3.28
N SER A 169 25.54 11.15 -3.35
CA SER A 169 25.25 10.40 -4.58
C SER A 169 23.74 10.16 -4.79
N ASP A 170 22.90 10.52 -3.84
CA ASP A 170 21.44 10.38 -3.85
C ASP A 170 20.80 11.55 -4.64
N ALA A 171 21.32 12.77 -4.49
CA ALA A 171 20.92 13.94 -5.27
C ALA A 171 21.00 13.73 -6.81
N ARG A 172 22.00 12.99 -7.29
CA ARG A 172 22.09 12.62 -8.73
C ARG A 172 20.99 11.66 -9.17
N TYR A 173 20.53 10.80 -8.27
CA TYR A 173 19.45 9.86 -8.56
C TYR A 173 18.08 10.57 -8.55
N GLY A 174 17.90 11.56 -7.66
CA GLY A 174 16.72 12.42 -7.63
C GLY A 174 16.49 13.16 -8.96
N GLU A 175 17.51 13.85 -9.48
CA GLU A 175 17.39 14.64 -10.72
C GLU A 175 17.16 13.75 -11.97
N GLU A 176 17.85 12.61 -12.08
CA GLU A 176 17.66 11.69 -13.22
C GLU A 176 16.31 10.94 -13.16
N THR A 177 15.68 10.85 -11.97
CA THR A 177 14.31 10.31 -11.80
C THR A 177 13.22 11.35 -12.13
N ASP A 178 13.48 12.63 -11.88
CA ASP A 178 12.52 13.73 -12.12
C ASP A 178 12.49 14.15 -13.61
N MET A 179 13.63 14.12 -14.30
CA MET A 179 13.79 14.55 -15.70
C MET A 179 13.16 13.64 -16.78
N GLY A 180 12.15 12.85 -16.42
CA GLY A 180 11.41 12.00 -17.37
C GLY A 180 10.19 11.24 -16.84
N ARG A 181 9.84 11.36 -15.55
CA ARG A 181 8.74 10.57 -14.95
C ARG A 181 7.59 11.40 -14.38
N SER A 182 7.26 12.50 -15.05
CA SER A 182 5.94 13.15 -14.97
C SER A 182 4.84 12.30 -15.65
N GLN A 183 4.71 11.03 -15.23
CA GLN A 183 3.50 10.26 -15.47
C GLN A 183 2.34 11.05 -14.86
N PRO A 184 1.25 11.34 -15.59
CA PRO A 184 0.11 12.04 -15.01
C PRO A 184 -0.38 11.21 -13.84
N THR A 185 -0.51 11.81 -12.65
CA THR A 185 -0.83 11.13 -11.38
C THR A 185 -2.08 10.24 -11.46
N SER A 186 -2.95 10.52 -12.42
CA SER A 186 -4.03 9.68 -12.95
C SER A 186 -3.69 8.18 -13.16
N THR A 187 -2.48 7.83 -13.64
CA THR A 187 -2.10 6.45 -13.98
C THR A 187 -1.22 5.77 -12.93
N ARG A 188 -1.10 6.31 -11.71
CA ARG A 188 -0.36 5.66 -10.62
C ARG A 188 -1.01 4.32 -10.30
N GLN A 189 -0.25 3.24 -10.47
CA GLN A 189 -0.72 1.88 -10.21
C GLN A 189 -1.22 1.75 -8.77
N LEU A 190 -2.43 1.20 -8.59
CA LEU A 190 -3.09 1.12 -7.28
C LEU A 190 -2.37 0.18 -6.28
N ARG A 191 -1.47 -0.66 -6.79
CA ARG A 191 -0.60 -1.50 -5.98
C ARG A 191 0.59 -0.67 -5.48
N LEU A 192 0.69 -0.51 -4.15
CA LEU A 192 1.91 -0.05 -3.50
C LEU A 192 3.08 -0.97 -3.87
N ARG A 193 4.25 -0.37 -4.08
CA ARG A 193 5.49 -1.06 -4.45
C ARG A 193 6.32 -1.43 -3.23
N GLU A 194 6.06 -0.72 -2.14
CA GLU A 194 6.55 -0.91 -0.78
C GLU A 194 6.04 -2.24 -0.19
N ASP A 195 4.78 -2.60 -0.51
CA ASP A 195 4.15 -3.85 -0.06
C ASP A 195 4.55 -5.04 -0.95
N THR A 196 5.36 -5.94 -0.40
CA THR A 196 5.70 -7.21 -1.06
C THR A 196 4.47 -8.13 -1.11
N ALA A 197 4.30 -8.88 -2.21
CA ALA A 197 3.24 -9.90 -2.24
C ALA A 197 3.70 -11.13 -1.45
N LYS A 198 2.77 -11.77 -0.74
CA LYS A 198 3.09 -12.82 0.23
C LYS A 198 3.80 -14.04 -0.37
N TYR A 199 3.44 -14.41 -1.60
CA TYR A 199 4.09 -15.47 -2.39
C TYR A 199 5.47 -15.10 -2.95
N LEU A 200 5.94 -13.86 -2.73
CA LEU A 200 7.29 -13.39 -3.06
C LEU A 200 8.20 -13.24 -1.84
N ILE A 201 7.68 -13.55 -0.63
CA ILE A 201 8.46 -13.51 0.61
C ILE A 201 9.49 -14.66 0.59
N ASN A 202 9.00 -15.88 0.38
CA ASN A 202 9.82 -17.07 0.19
C ASN A 202 9.58 -17.59 -1.24
N LEU A 203 10.63 -17.65 -2.06
CA LEU A 203 10.55 -18.15 -3.44
C LEU A 203 10.72 -19.68 -3.54
N ASP A 204 11.07 -20.34 -2.44
CA ASP A 204 11.23 -21.79 -2.37
C ASP A 204 9.88 -22.50 -2.58
N LEU A 205 9.88 -23.55 -3.41
CA LEU A 205 8.66 -24.28 -3.80
C LEU A 205 7.98 -25.00 -2.63
N ASP A 206 8.77 -25.40 -1.62
CA ASP A 206 8.30 -26.10 -0.41
C ASP A 206 7.97 -25.13 0.74
N SER A 207 7.92 -23.81 0.47
CA SER A 207 7.58 -22.80 1.47
C SER A 207 6.08 -22.76 1.81
N ALA A 208 5.68 -21.81 2.68
CA ALA A 208 4.29 -21.65 3.10
C ALA A 208 3.35 -21.43 1.91
N ARG A 209 2.29 -22.24 1.83
CA ARG A 209 1.37 -22.24 0.70
C ARG A 209 0.59 -20.93 0.62
N TYR A 210 0.63 -20.27 -0.54
CA TYR A 210 -0.28 -19.18 -0.86
C TYR A 210 -1.55 -19.70 -1.53
N ASP A 211 -2.74 -19.35 -1.02
CA ASP A 211 -3.99 -19.49 -1.77
C ASP A 211 -4.26 -18.17 -2.53
N PRO A 212 -4.13 -18.15 -3.89
CA PRO A 212 -4.37 -16.95 -4.68
C PRO A 212 -5.85 -16.52 -4.73
N LYS A 213 -6.80 -17.39 -4.35
CA LYS A 213 -8.25 -17.10 -4.35
C LYS A 213 -8.65 -16.28 -3.14
N THR A 214 -8.21 -16.69 -1.95
CA THR A 214 -8.46 -16.00 -0.67
C THR A 214 -7.40 -14.95 -0.34
N ARG A 215 -6.22 -15.02 -0.99
CA ARG A 215 -5.03 -14.19 -0.76
C ARG A 215 -4.43 -14.36 0.65
N SER A 216 -4.56 -15.55 1.23
CA SER A 216 -3.95 -15.96 2.50
C SER A 216 -2.71 -16.82 2.29
N MET A 217 -1.72 -16.69 3.18
CA MET A 217 -0.64 -17.66 3.36
C MET A 217 -1.00 -18.64 4.47
N ASP A 218 -0.76 -19.93 4.25
CA ASP A 218 -0.79 -20.95 5.28
C ASP A 218 0.57 -20.96 6.02
N THR A 219 0.81 -19.96 6.88
CA THR A 219 2.11 -19.82 7.58
C THR A 219 2.39 -20.89 8.64
N SER A 220 1.55 -21.92 8.77
CA SER A 220 1.73 -23.05 9.70
C SER A 220 3.01 -23.86 9.42
N THR A 221 3.54 -23.82 8.19
CA THR A 221 4.82 -24.43 7.82
C THR A 221 6.00 -23.44 7.89
N GLN A 222 5.74 -22.15 8.16
CA GLN A 222 6.73 -21.07 8.11
C GLN A 222 7.58 -20.93 9.39
N ALA A 223 7.62 -21.97 10.23
CA ALA A 223 8.42 -22.01 11.46
C ALA A 223 9.93 -22.28 11.20
N LEU A 224 10.37 -22.29 9.94
CA LEU A 224 11.73 -22.67 9.50
C LEU A 224 12.61 -21.48 9.11
N SER A 225 12.04 -20.28 8.95
CA SER A 225 12.81 -19.05 8.78
C SER A 225 13.26 -18.55 10.16
N THR A 226 14.55 -18.65 10.45
CA THR A 226 15.15 -18.21 11.73
C THR A 226 15.22 -16.69 11.88
N ASP A 227 15.01 -15.96 10.79
CA ASP A 227 15.08 -14.51 10.73
C ASP A 227 13.71 -13.94 11.08
N GLY A 228 13.68 -13.06 12.08
CA GLY A 228 12.46 -12.55 12.72
C GLY A 228 11.68 -11.51 11.91
N ASP A 229 11.36 -11.81 10.65
CA ASP A 229 10.52 -10.97 9.80
C ASP A 229 9.06 -11.00 10.32
N THR A 230 8.76 -10.05 11.21
CA THR A 230 7.51 -10.01 11.98
C THR A 230 6.27 -9.94 11.10
N SER A 231 6.36 -9.24 9.97
CA SER A 231 5.27 -8.96 9.03
C SER A 231 4.56 -10.20 8.48
N VAL A 232 5.21 -11.37 8.50
CA VAL A 232 4.68 -12.62 7.94
C VAL A 232 4.17 -13.56 9.01
N ALA A 233 4.90 -13.65 10.13
CA ALA A 233 4.45 -14.33 11.33
C ALA A 233 3.14 -13.70 11.87
N GLU A 234 2.96 -12.40 11.66
CA GLU A 234 1.80 -11.63 12.08
C GLU A 234 0.46 -12.16 11.53
N GLU A 235 0.34 -12.71 10.32
CA GLU A 235 -1.01 -13.01 9.77
C GLU A 235 -1.75 -14.18 10.43
N ASN A 236 -1.05 -15.27 10.77
CA ASN A 236 -1.64 -16.35 11.56
C ASN A 236 -1.55 -16.09 13.06
N PHE A 237 -0.73 -15.13 13.50
CA PHE A 237 -0.79 -14.59 14.85
C PHE A 237 -2.11 -13.80 15.01
N ILE A 238 -2.40 -12.81 14.14
CA ILE A 238 -3.57 -11.92 14.19
C ILE A 238 -4.90 -12.67 14.36
N ARG A 239 -5.08 -13.85 13.75
CA ARG A 239 -6.34 -14.62 13.80
C ARG A 239 -6.75 -15.06 15.24
N PRO A 240 -5.94 -15.79 16.02
CA PRO A 240 -6.24 -16.12 17.42
C PRO A 240 -5.50 -15.27 18.49
N SER A 241 -4.46 -14.50 18.14
CA SER A 241 -3.61 -13.81 19.14
C SER A 241 -4.01 -12.38 19.46
N THR A 242 -4.84 -11.73 18.64
CA THR A 242 -5.34 -10.38 18.95
C THR A 242 -5.97 -10.43 20.34
N ASN A 243 -5.47 -9.63 21.29
CA ASN A 243 -5.82 -9.75 22.71
C ASN A 243 -7.35 -9.77 22.95
N ASP A 244 -8.10 -9.04 22.12
CA ASP A 244 -9.54 -8.96 22.15
C ASP A 244 -10.24 -10.25 21.69
N SER A 245 -9.71 -10.98 20.70
CA SER A 245 -10.27 -12.28 20.30
C SER A 245 -10.04 -13.33 21.39
N ALA A 246 -8.87 -13.34 22.02
CA ALA A 246 -8.59 -14.17 23.19
C ALA A 246 -9.43 -13.76 24.43
N ALA A 247 -9.77 -12.48 24.58
CA ALA A 247 -10.71 -12.01 25.61
C ALA A 247 -12.15 -12.45 25.31
N PHE A 248 -12.58 -12.34 24.05
CA PHE A 248 -13.91 -12.77 23.60
C PHE A 248 -14.11 -14.28 23.77
N VAL A 249 -13.13 -15.11 23.40
CA VAL A 249 -13.19 -16.57 23.62
C VAL A 249 -13.30 -16.90 25.11
N ARG A 250 -12.56 -16.22 25.99
CA ARG A 250 -12.68 -16.39 27.45
C ARG A 250 -14.05 -15.96 27.98
N ALA A 251 -14.60 -14.85 27.48
CA ALA A 251 -15.95 -14.39 27.83
C ALA A 251 -17.04 -15.37 27.34
N GLN A 252 -16.85 -15.99 26.17
CA GLN A 252 -17.76 -17.01 25.63
C GLN A 252 -17.68 -18.32 26.41
N GLN A 253 -16.47 -18.79 26.76
CA GLN A 253 -16.27 -19.92 27.67
C GLN A 253 -16.93 -19.67 29.03
N TYR A 254 -16.79 -18.46 29.58
CA TYR A 254 -17.46 -18.05 30.82
C TYR A 254 -18.99 -18.05 30.71
N ALA A 255 -19.56 -17.59 29.59
CA ALA A 255 -21.00 -17.65 29.33
C ALA A 255 -21.50 -19.12 29.29
N TRP A 256 -20.75 -20.03 28.67
CA TRP A 256 -21.07 -21.46 28.68
C TRP A 256 -20.94 -22.09 30.07
N GLU A 257 -19.84 -21.84 30.79
CA GLU A 257 -19.66 -22.34 32.16
C GLU A 257 -20.77 -21.86 33.11
N THR A 258 -21.20 -20.60 32.98
CA THR A 258 -22.31 -20.08 33.79
C THR A 258 -23.64 -20.71 33.39
N GLN A 259 -23.87 -20.94 32.10
CA GLN A 259 -25.06 -21.65 31.64
C GLN A 259 -25.12 -23.10 32.18
N GLU A 260 -23.99 -23.82 32.18
CA GLU A 260 -23.90 -25.19 32.75
C GLU A 260 -24.05 -25.21 34.28
N LYS A 261 -23.47 -24.24 34.98
CA LYS A 261 -23.54 -24.13 36.45
C LYS A 261 -24.86 -23.52 36.94
N SER A 262 -25.64 -22.91 36.06
CA SER A 262 -26.91 -22.25 36.41
C SER A 262 -28.05 -23.26 36.63
N ASN A 263 -28.78 -23.09 37.73
CA ASN A 263 -30.06 -23.76 37.92
C ASN A 263 -31.09 -23.24 36.87
N PRO A 264 -32.12 -24.02 36.51
CA PRO A 264 -33.08 -23.66 35.46
C PRO A 264 -33.81 -22.33 35.69
N THR A 265 -33.88 -21.86 36.94
CA THR A 265 -34.51 -20.58 37.35
C THR A 265 -33.58 -19.36 37.25
N THR A 266 -32.27 -19.55 37.18
CA THR A 266 -31.31 -18.43 37.06
C THR A 266 -31.19 -17.94 35.62
N LYS A 267 -31.12 -16.61 35.44
CA LYS A 267 -30.96 -16.00 34.10
C LYS A 267 -29.66 -16.49 33.46
N LYS A 268 -29.77 -17.08 32.27
CA LYS A 268 -28.64 -17.58 31.49
C LYS A 268 -27.90 -16.40 30.86
N LEU A 269 -26.58 -16.33 31.07
CA LEU A 269 -25.76 -15.34 30.40
C LEU A 269 -25.54 -15.74 28.93
N HIS A 270 -25.84 -14.84 28.00
CA HIS A 270 -25.64 -15.08 26.56
C HIS A 270 -24.94 -13.88 25.91
N LEU A 271 -23.71 -14.09 25.44
CA LEU A 271 -22.80 -13.02 25.03
C LEU A 271 -23.32 -12.17 23.87
N GLN A 272 -24.06 -12.76 22.93
CA GLN A 272 -24.65 -12.04 21.79
C GLN A 272 -26.01 -11.39 22.11
N ALA A 273 -26.65 -11.76 23.22
CA ALA A 273 -27.94 -11.17 23.60
C ALA A 273 -27.75 -9.99 24.56
N ASN A 274 -26.96 -10.20 25.62
CA ASN A 274 -26.65 -9.19 26.63
C ASN A 274 -25.11 -9.03 26.77
N PRO A 275 -24.40 -8.50 25.76
CA PRO A 275 -22.93 -8.40 25.78
C PRO A 275 -22.40 -7.57 26.94
N THR A 276 -23.06 -6.45 27.26
CA THR A 276 -22.66 -5.54 28.34
C THR A 276 -22.83 -6.14 29.73
N GLU A 277 -23.92 -6.91 29.95
CA GLU A 277 -24.12 -7.66 31.20
C GLU A 277 -23.01 -8.70 31.38
N GLY A 278 -22.67 -9.44 30.31
CA GLY A 278 -21.58 -10.42 30.32
C GLY A 278 -20.22 -9.81 30.61
N GLU A 279 -19.90 -8.67 30.00
CA GLU A 279 -18.63 -7.98 30.24
C GLU A 279 -18.53 -7.46 31.69
N ILE A 280 -19.63 -6.91 32.25
CA ILE A 280 -19.69 -6.44 33.65
C ILE A 280 -19.51 -7.62 34.62
N LEU A 281 -20.16 -8.76 34.37
CA LEU A 281 -20.02 -9.97 35.19
C LEU A 281 -18.60 -10.56 35.10
N HIS A 282 -18.02 -10.61 33.89
CA HIS A 282 -16.63 -11.02 33.70
C HIS A 282 -15.64 -10.10 34.43
N LYS A 283 -15.81 -8.76 34.33
CA LYS A 283 -15.00 -7.79 35.08
C LYS A 283 -15.10 -8.03 36.60
N LYS A 284 -16.32 -8.18 37.14
CA LYS A 284 -16.53 -8.52 38.56
C LYS A 284 -15.78 -9.80 38.95
N LEU A 285 -15.87 -10.86 38.16
CA LEU A 285 -15.13 -12.10 38.42
C LEU A 285 -13.61 -11.96 38.30
N THR A 286 -13.08 -11.13 37.39
CA THR A 286 -11.63 -10.89 37.35
C THR A 286 -11.13 -10.19 38.62
N ILE A 287 -11.94 -9.29 39.20
CA ILE A 287 -11.68 -8.64 40.48
C ILE A 287 -11.77 -9.67 41.62
N GLU A 288 -12.88 -10.40 41.74
CA GLU A 288 -13.06 -11.45 42.76
C GLU A 288 -11.99 -12.55 42.67
N ALA A 289 -11.54 -12.93 41.46
CA ALA A 289 -10.50 -13.91 41.27
C ALA A 289 -9.11 -13.36 41.64
N ALA A 290 -8.85 -12.07 41.42
CA ALA A 290 -7.66 -11.40 41.91
C ALA A 290 -7.66 -11.31 43.44
N GLU A 291 -8.80 -10.98 44.05
CA GLU A 291 -8.99 -10.96 45.50
C GLU A 291 -8.83 -12.36 46.12
N LYS A 292 -9.46 -13.40 45.55
CA LYS A 292 -9.31 -14.80 45.97
C LYS A 292 -7.85 -15.26 45.85
N LYS A 293 -7.14 -14.88 44.77
CA LYS A 293 -5.70 -15.14 44.62
C LYS A 293 -4.86 -14.36 45.65
N ALA A 294 -5.21 -13.12 45.97
CA ALA A 294 -4.52 -12.33 46.99
C ALA A 294 -4.75 -12.89 48.40
N ALA A 295 -5.98 -13.32 48.72
CA ALA A 295 -6.32 -14.01 49.96
C ALA A 295 -5.61 -15.36 50.08
N ALA A 296 -5.56 -16.16 49.00
CA ALA A 296 -4.82 -17.41 48.98
C ALA A 296 -3.30 -17.18 49.16
N ARG A 297 -2.72 -16.15 48.52
CA ARG A 297 -1.32 -15.76 48.75
C ARG A 297 -1.08 -15.37 50.21
N LYS A 298 -1.91 -14.52 50.81
CA LYS A 298 -1.83 -14.15 52.24
C LYS A 298 -1.89 -15.40 53.13
N ALA A 299 -2.91 -16.24 52.96
CA ALA A 299 -3.06 -17.48 53.72
C ALA A 299 -1.94 -18.51 53.51
N LEU A 300 -1.17 -18.44 52.41
CA LEU A 300 0.05 -19.22 52.22
C LEU A 300 1.24 -18.59 52.96
N LEU A 301 1.42 -17.26 52.89
CA LEU A 301 2.45 -16.56 53.69
C LEU A 301 2.23 -16.76 55.19
N ASP A 302 0.98 -16.70 55.67
CA ASP A 302 0.63 -16.89 57.08
C ASP A 302 0.93 -18.33 57.56
N LYS A 303 0.89 -19.32 56.67
CA LYS A 303 1.14 -20.74 56.98
C LYS A 303 2.60 -21.16 56.86
N TYR A 304 3.34 -20.59 55.91
CA TYR A 304 4.68 -21.04 55.54
C TYR A 304 5.79 -20.00 55.81
N GLY A 305 5.44 -18.77 56.20
CA GLY A 305 6.38 -17.68 56.40
C GLY A 305 6.93 -17.10 55.08
N GLY A 306 8.02 -16.34 55.17
CA GLY A 306 8.74 -15.79 54.00
C GLY A 306 8.40 -14.34 53.61
N PHE A 307 7.71 -13.57 54.47
CA PHE A 307 7.42 -12.15 54.23
C PHE A 307 8.69 -11.31 53.96
N GLU A 308 9.81 -11.67 54.59
CA GLU A 308 11.12 -11.02 54.45
C GLU A 308 11.70 -11.10 53.03
N HIS A 309 11.39 -12.15 52.27
CA HIS A 309 11.86 -12.31 50.88
C HIS A 309 10.95 -11.60 49.86
N LEU A 310 9.73 -11.22 50.25
CA LEU A 310 8.77 -10.52 49.39
C LEU A 310 8.90 -8.99 49.51
N GLN A 311 9.51 -8.50 50.58
CA GLN A 311 9.90 -7.10 50.68
C GLN A 311 11.06 -6.83 49.71
N GLU A 312 10.82 -5.98 48.70
CA GLU A 312 11.90 -5.52 47.83
C GLU A 312 12.99 -4.85 48.68
N ASN A 313 14.17 -5.46 48.71
CA ASN A 313 15.34 -4.87 49.33
C ASN A 313 15.69 -3.57 48.59
N LYS A 314 15.27 -2.42 49.13
CA LYS A 314 15.49 -1.09 48.52
C LYS A 314 16.98 -0.84 48.25
N LEU A 315 17.84 -1.38 49.12
CA LEU A 315 19.30 -1.40 48.99
C LEU A 315 19.82 -2.21 47.78
N ALA A 316 19.15 -3.29 47.39
CA ALA A 316 19.48 -4.04 46.18
C ALA A 316 19.02 -3.30 44.92
N LYS A 317 17.88 -2.59 45.00
CA LYS A 317 17.32 -1.80 43.88
C LYS A 317 18.12 -0.52 43.59
N SER A 318 18.76 0.08 44.60
CA SER A 318 19.70 1.20 44.42
C SER A 318 21.08 0.77 43.91
N ASN A 319 21.49 -0.47 44.20
CA ASN A 319 22.78 -1.01 43.78
C ASN A 319 22.70 -1.82 42.47
N ALA A 320 21.50 -2.05 41.95
CA ALA A 320 21.30 -2.57 40.61
C ALA A 320 21.69 -1.47 39.59
N VAL A 321 22.83 -1.65 38.93
CA VAL A 321 23.26 -0.80 37.81
C VAL A 321 22.29 -1.00 36.66
N LEU A 322 21.27 -0.14 36.59
CA LEU A 322 20.46 0.05 35.40
C LEU A 322 21.35 0.65 34.30
N ALA A 323 21.21 0.15 33.08
CA ALA A 323 21.97 0.61 31.92
C ALA A 323 21.88 2.14 31.78
N SER A 324 23.00 2.77 31.42
CA SER A 324 23.22 4.22 31.52
C SER A 324 22.37 5.10 30.60
N GLU A 325 21.57 4.51 29.72
CA GLU A 325 20.86 5.21 28.65
C GLU A 325 19.37 4.89 28.68
N ARG A 326 18.62 5.66 29.47
CA ARG A 326 17.16 5.70 29.38
C ARG A 326 16.79 6.69 28.28
N TYR A 327 16.23 6.19 27.16
CA TYR A 327 15.69 7.05 26.11
C TYR A 327 14.58 7.96 26.68
N VAL A 328 14.68 9.26 26.38
CA VAL A 328 13.75 10.30 26.85
C VAL A 328 13.35 11.13 25.63
N GLU A 329 12.09 11.01 25.23
CA GLU A 329 11.52 11.87 24.19
C GLU A 329 11.18 13.24 24.76
N TYR A 330 11.61 14.28 24.05
CA TYR A 330 11.20 15.66 24.28
C TYR A 330 10.15 16.06 23.24
N ASP A 331 9.10 16.75 23.67
CA ASP A 331 8.20 17.48 22.77
C ASP A 331 8.93 18.66 22.12
N SER A 332 8.33 19.25 21.09
CA SER A 332 8.85 20.46 20.40
C SER A 332 9.13 21.65 21.32
N HIS A 333 8.55 21.65 22.52
CA HIS A 333 8.74 22.65 23.57
C HIS A 333 9.79 22.23 24.62
N GLY A 334 10.62 21.22 24.35
CA GLY A 334 11.70 20.76 25.23
C GLY A 334 11.25 20.07 26.53
N HIS A 335 9.97 19.68 26.63
CA HIS A 335 9.42 19.00 27.80
C HIS A 335 9.40 17.48 27.60
N ILE A 336 9.65 16.71 28.66
CA ILE A 336 9.68 15.25 28.61
C ILE A 336 8.25 14.72 28.42
N LYS A 337 8.03 13.95 27.34
CA LYS A 337 6.73 13.34 27.05
C LYS A 337 6.28 12.43 28.20
N GLY A 338 5.05 12.64 28.65
CA GLY A 338 4.41 11.81 29.68
C GLY A 338 4.78 12.14 31.14
N GLN A 339 5.64 13.12 31.41
CA GLN A 339 5.88 13.60 32.77
C GLN A 339 4.83 14.64 33.19
N PRO A 340 4.18 14.53 34.36
CA PRO A 340 3.19 15.51 34.80
C PRO A 340 3.85 16.87 35.07
N VAL A 341 3.28 17.94 34.49
CA VAL A 341 3.76 19.30 34.67
C VAL A 341 3.40 19.81 36.07
N HIS A 342 4.41 20.00 36.92
CA HIS A 342 4.25 20.65 38.22
C HIS A 342 4.13 22.16 38.05
N LYS A 343 3.02 22.75 38.52
CA LYS A 343 2.87 24.21 38.58
C LYS A 343 3.79 24.77 39.66
N ALA A 344 4.70 25.67 39.28
CA ALA A 344 5.62 26.31 40.21
C ALA A 344 4.85 27.29 41.13
N ARG A 345 5.06 27.16 42.44
CA ARG A 345 4.59 28.13 43.45
C ARG A 345 5.47 29.38 43.41
N SER A 346 4.89 30.55 43.61
CA SER A 346 5.65 31.80 43.63
C SER A 346 6.50 31.93 44.90
N LYS A 347 7.49 32.84 44.90
CA LYS A 347 8.34 33.14 46.08
C LYS A 347 7.53 33.74 47.25
N TYR A 348 6.36 34.31 46.98
CA TYR A 348 5.50 34.94 47.96
C TYR A 348 4.47 33.94 48.49
N ALA A 349 3.95 34.18 49.69
CA ALA A 349 2.87 33.36 50.25
C ALA A 349 1.58 33.59 49.45
N GLU A 350 1.36 32.73 48.45
CA GLU A 350 0.10 32.56 47.74
C GLU A 350 -0.96 31.88 48.64
N ASP A 351 -2.23 32.10 48.31
CA ASP A 351 -3.39 31.56 49.04
C ASP A 351 -3.47 31.94 50.54
N VAL A 352 -2.95 33.11 50.92
CA VAL A 352 -3.13 33.67 52.27
C VAL A 352 -4.55 34.24 52.42
N LEU A 353 -5.41 33.42 53.00
CA LEU A 353 -6.82 33.70 53.26
C LEU A 353 -6.97 34.42 54.61
N THR A 354 -7.32 35.70 54.59
CA THR A 354 -7.57 36.48 55.82
C THR A 354 -9.04 36.38 56.25
N ASN A 355 -9.31 36.47 57.55
CA ASN A 355 -10.64 36.65 58.16
C ASN A 355 -11.77 35.76 57.59
N ASN A 356 -11.47 34.48 57.41
CA ASN A 356 -12.39 33.42 56.95
C ASN A 356 -13.01 33.64 55.54
N HIS A 357 -12.33 34.39 54.67
CA HIS A 357 -12.64 34.41 53.24
C HIS A 357 -12.12 33.13 52.56
N THR A 358 -12.82 32.63 51.54
CA THR A 358 -12.36 31.50 50.70
C THR A 358 -11.63 31.93 49.43
N SER A 359 -11.37 33.24 49.29
CA SER A 359 -10.67 33.84 48.16
C SER A 359 -9.75 34.98 48.64
N VAL A 360 -8.64 35.22 47.94
CA VAL A 360 -7.69 36.31 48.27
C VAL A 360 -8.29 37.68 47.90
N TRP A 361 -7.89 38.74 48.61
CA TRP A 361 -8.27 40.11 48.27
C TRP A 361 -7.82 40.49 46.85
N GLY A 362 -8.74 41.03 46.04
CA GLY A 362 -8.50 41.33 44.62
C GLY A 362 -8.87 40.18 43.68
N SER A 363 -9.42 39.08 44.19
CA SER A 363 -10.05 38.03 43.37
C SER A 363 -11.33 38.46 42.66
N TRP A 364 -11.87 39.64 42.98
CA TRP A 364 -13.07 40.21 42.39
C TRP A 364 -12.93 41.71 42.15
N TRP A 365 -13.55 42.21 41.09
CA TRP A 365 -13.47 43.60 40.64
C TRP A 365 -14.80 44.04 40.04
N ARG A 366 -15.34 45.18 40.52
CA ARG A 366 -16.53 45.82 39.95
C ARG A 366 -16.52 47.32 40.26
N ASN A 367 -17.02 48.14 39.33
CA ASN A 367 -17.17 49.60 39.47
C ASN A 367 -15.92 50.31 40.02
N PHE A 368 -14.75 50.04 39.43
CA PHE A 368 -13.43 50.56 39.85
C PHE A 368 -12.98 50.20 41.28
N THR A 369 -13.60 49.20 41.91
CA THR A 369 -13.24 48.71 43.26
C THR A 369 -12.88 47.22 43.24
N TRP A 370 -11.82 46.87 43.96
CA TRP A 370 -11.41 45.48 44.22
C TRP A 370 -12.12 44.95 45.46
N GLY A 371 -12.37 43.64 45.49
CA GLY A 371 -12.98 42.95 46.62
C GLY A 371 -12.64 41.46 46.69
N TYR A 372 -13.39 40.74 47.52
CA TYR A 372 -13.29 39.27 47.67
C TYR A 372 -14.37 38.55 46.85
N ALA A 373 -14.00 37.59 46.00
CA ALA A 373 -14.95 36.81 45.18
C ALA A 373 -15.93 35.97 46.00
N CYS A 374 -15.51 35.51 47.18
CA CYS A 374 -16.35 34.66 48.03
C CYS A 374 -17.55 35.39 48.67
N CYS A 375 -17.46 36.70 48.87
CA CYS A 375 -18.43 37.48 49.65
C CYS A 375 -18.81 38.85 49.02
N HIS A 376 -18.24 39.22 47.86
CA HIS A 376 -18.37 40.52 47.17
C HIS A 376 -18.08 41.77 48.03
N SER A 377 -17.44 41.59 49.20
CA SER A 377 -17.05 42.71 50.06
C SER A 377 -15.91 43.51 49.44
N THR A 378 -16.11 44.83 49.32
CA THR A 378 -15.15 45.85 48.85
C THR A 378 -14.34 46.46 49.99
N VAL A 379 -14.36 45.87 51.19
CA VAL A 379 -13.58 46.32 52.35
C VAL A 379 -12.52 45.28 52.72
N LYS A 380 -11.25 45.65 52.59
CA LYS A 380 -10.10 44.78 52.89
C LYS A 380 -10.06 44.43 54.38
N ASN A 381 -9.81 43.15 54.69
CA ASN A 381 -9.82 42.58 56.04
C ASN A 381 -11.18 42.63 56.77
N SER A 382 -12.30 42.81 56.07
CA SER A 382 -13.62 42.47 56.62
C SER A 382 -13.72 40.97 56.94
N TYR A 383 -14.65 40.55 57.80
CA TYR A 383 -15.01 39.13 57.93
C TYR A 383 -15.91 38.70 56.76
N CYS A 384 -15.78 37.47 56.26
CA CYS A 384 -16.62 37.01 55.15
C CYS A 384 -18.09 36.85 55.60
N THR A 385 -19.00 37.45 54.83
CA THR A 385 -20.46 37.43 55.01
C THR A 385 -21.17 36.23 54.36
N GLY A 386 -20.40 35.24 53.88
CA GLY A 386 -20.88 34.12 53.06
C GLY A 386 -21.63 34.54 51.79
N ASP A 387 -22.43 33.63 51.25
CA ASP A 387 -23.33 33.91 50.12
C ASP A 387 -24.46 34.90 50.47
N ALA A 388 -24.74 35.13 51.76
CA ALA A 388 -25.63 36.20 52.19
C ALA A 388 -25.06 37.59 51.84
N GLY A 389 -23.73 37.74 51.83
CA GLY A 389 -23.06 38.95 51.34
C GLY A 389 -23.30 39.21 49.85
N LYS A 390 -23.28 38.15 49.02
CA LYS A 390 -23.56 38.28 47.58
C LYS A 390 -25.01 38.70 47.33
N LYS A 391 -25.97 38.05 48.01
CA LYS A 391 -27.39 38.40 47.92
C LYS A 391 -27.65 39.85 48.34
N ALA A 392 -27.17 40.25 49.51
CA ALA A 392 -27.30 41.63 49.97
C ALA A 392 -26.65 42.64 48.99
N PHE A 393 -25.53 42.28 48.35
CA PHE A 393 -24.92 43.12 47.31
C PHE A 393 -25.79 43.20 46.05
N GLU A 394 -26.33 42.07 45.57
CA GLU A 394 -27.27 42.00 44.45
C GLU A 394 -28.56 42.78 44.74
N ASP A 395 -29.13 42.66 45.94
CA ASP A 395 -30.30 43.41 46.40
C ASP A 395 -30.02 44.93 46.41
N THR A 396 -28.86 45.36 46.93
CA THR A 396 -28.47 46.79 46.91
C THR A 396 -28.21 47.33 45.50
N GLU A 397 -27.67 46.52 44.58
CA GLU A 397 -27.56 46.90 43.16
C GLU A 397 -28.95 46.92 42.49
N GLY A 398 -29.85 45.99 42.81
CA GLY A 398 -31.24 45.96 42.34
C GLY A 398 -32.07 47.16 42.82
N LEU A 399 -31.82 47.62 44.05
CA LEU A 399 -32.34 48.90 44.57
C LEU A 399 -31.74 50.11 43.83
N ARG A 400 -30.42 50.11 43.57
CA ARG A 400 -29.73 51.20 42.86
C ARG A 400 -30.11 51.31 41.39
N THR A 401 -30.44 50.19 40.74
CA THR A 401 -30.85 50.11 39.33
C THR A 401 -32.37 50.24 39.12
N GLY A 402 -33.15 50.32 40.21
CA GLY A 402 -34.61 50.45 40.18
C GLY A 402 -35.37 49.15 39.90
N GLN A 403 -34.70 48.01 39.84
CA GLN A 403 -35.29 46.70 39.53
C GLN A 403 -36.21 46.22 40.68
N ALA A 404 -35.87 46.54 41.94
CA ALA A 404 -36.66 46.19 43.13
C ALA A 404 -38.03 46.90 43.24
N LEU A 405 -38.32 47.91 42.41
CA LEU A 405 -39.64 48.56 42.34
C LEU A 405 -40.68 47.72 41.58
N LEU A 406 -40.24 46.75 40.76
CA LEU A 406 -41.14 45.89 39.98
C LEU A 406 -41.71 44.72 40.78
N GLU A 407 -41.05 44.31 41.88
CA GLU A 407 -41.44 43.13 42.67
C GLU A 407 -42.45 43.42 43.78
N ASN A 408 -42.64 44.68 44.18
CA ASN A 408 -43.62 45.08 45.21
C ASN A 408 -45.07 45.28 44.66
N GLY A 409 -45.33 44.85 43.42
CA GLY A 409 -46.61 45.07 42.72
C GLY A 409 -47.72 44.04 42.98
N GLY A 410 -47.47 42.96 43.73
CA GLY A 410 -48.51 41.96 44.01
C GLY A 410 -48.10 40.90 45.03
N GLN A 411 -48.79 40.89 46.18
CA GLN A 411 -48.72 39.81 47.17
C GLN A 411 -50.10 39.46 47.71
N GLN A 412 -50.53 38.22 47.40
CA GLN A 412 -51.42 37.29 48.12
C GLN A 412 -51.58 36.10 47.13
N ASP A 413 -51.28 34.83 47.43
CA ASP A 413 -51.10 34.15 48.73
C ASP A 413 -49.87 33.21 48.80
N ASN A 414 -49.69 32.55 49.95
CA ASN A 414 -48.42 32.01 50.44
C ASN A 414 -48.38 30.47 50.62
N GLN A 415 -47.23 29.86 50.26
CA GLN A 415 -46.60 28.60 50.75
C GLN A 415 -47.42 27.31 51.04
N GLU A 416 -47.01 26.20 50.39
CA GLU A 416 -46.22 25.10 51.02
C GLU A 416 -45.47 24.24 49.96
N ASN A 417 -44.65 23.25 50.37
CA ASN A 417 -43.51 22.66 49.59
C ASN A 417 -43.65 21.11 49.42
N SER A 418 -42.91 20.31 48.63
CA SER A 418 -41.66 20.40 47.81
C SER A 418 -41.64 19.23 46.77
N GLU A 419 -40.64 18.92 45.90
CA GLU A 419 -39.33 19.48 45.48
C GLU A 419 -38.94 18.90 44.08
N SER A 420 -37.78 19.31 43.55
CA SER A 420 -36.88 18.57 42.63
C SER A 420 -37.14 18.53 41.10
N LYS A 421 -36.61 19.58 40.44
CA LYS A 421 -35.62 19.59 39.31
C LYS A 421 -35.91 18.99 37.91
N GLY A 422 -35.65 19.83 36.88
CA GLY A 422 -35.09 19.47 35.55
C GLY A 422 -35.81 20.11 34.34
N LYS A 423 -35.55 21.35 33.91
CA LYS A 423 -34.44 21.91 33.09
C LYS A 423 -34.44 21.57 31.57
N LEU A 424 -34.75 22.59 30.75
CA LEU A 424 -34.49 22.78 29.29
C LEU A 424 -34.14 24.29 29.11
N THR A 425 -32.97 24.73 28.59
CA THR A 425 -32.58 25.05 27.18
C THR A 425 -33.44 26.14 26.50
N LEU A 426 -32.92 27.11 25.71
CA LEU A 426 -31.65 27.25 24.96
C LEU A 426 -31.29 28.74 24.65
N GLU A 427 -30.22 28.98 23.87
CA GLU A 427 -29.76 30.20 23.12
C GLU A 427 -28.66 31.09 23.75
N GLN A 428 -27.62 31.59 23.03
CA GLN A 428 -26.95 31.22 21.75
C GLN A 428 -25.60 32.01 21.59
N GLN A 429 -24.76 31.64 20.58
CA GLN A 429 -23.66 32.40 19.89
C GLN A 429 -22.16 32.26 20.29
N GLY A 430 -21.30 31.96 19.28
CA GLY A 430 -19.82 32.15 19.18
C GLY A 430 -18.92 31.02 19.74
N GLU A 431 -18.51 29.98 18.99
CA GLU A 431 -17.41 29.92 17.98
C GLU A 431 -16.01 30.28 18.58
N ASP A 432 -15.04 29.35 18.64
CA ASP A 432 -14.24 28.86 17.50
C ASP A 432 -13.80 27.36 17.53
N LEU A 433 -13.22 26.87 16.42
CA LEU A 433 -13.01 25.46 16.01
C LEU A 433 -11.92 24.65 16.73
N VAL A 434 -12.16 23.33 16.91
CA VAL A 434 -11.18 22.23 16.63
C VAL A 434 -11.88 20.94 16.11
N GLU A 435 -11.66 20.65 14.82
CA GLU A 435 -11.25 19.35 14.22
C GLU A 435 -11.76 17.98 14.79
N ARG A 436 -12.51 17.18 13.98
CA ARG A 436 -12.15 15.83 13.44
C ARG A 436 -13.30 14.82 13.14
N LYS A 437 -13.25 14.28 11.91
CA LYS A 437 -13.46 12.86 11.48
C LYS A 437 -14.77 12.08 11.79
N HIS A 438 -15.50 11.83 10.68
CA HIS A 438 -15.69 10.50 10.04
C HIS A 438 -16.93 9.61 10.37
N THR A 439 -17.65 9.30 9.28
CA THR A 439 -18.30 8.02 8.89
C THR A 439 -19.69 7.56 9.35
N GLN A 440 -20.29 6.84 8.37
CA GLN A 440 -21.29 5.78 8.43
C GLN A 440 -22.73 6.25 8.69
N GLN A 441 -23.72 6.10 7.79
CA GLN A 441 -24.17 5.02 6.85
C GLN A 441 -25.51 4.45 7.37
N LEU A 442 -26.25 3.80 6.46
CA LEU A 442 -27.45 2.97 6.69
C LEU A 442 -28.78 3.77 6.86
N ASP A 443 -29.93 3.36 6.30
CA ASP A 443 -30.18 2.21 5.41
C ASP A 443 -31.54 2.26 4.67
N THR A 444 -31.60 1.67 3.46
CA THR A 444 -32.76 0.94 2.82
C THR A 444 -34.12 1.66 2.62
N THR A 445 -35.01 1.41 1.63
CA THR A 445 -35.19 0.45 0.49
C THR A 445 -36.34 1.03 -0.38
N ALA A 446 -36.61 0.69 -1.66
CA ALA A 446 -35.92 0.01 -2.77
C ALA A 446 -36.83 0.07 -4.04
N ILE A 447 -36.72 -0.92 -4.95
CA ILE A 447 -37.60 -1.29 -6.10
C ILE A 447 -37.26 -0.69 -7.49
N SER A 448 -36.73 -1.60 -8.33
CA SER A 448 -36.84 -1.76 -9.80
C SER A 448 -36.31 -0.72 -10.80
N SER A 449 -35.18 -1.12 -11.44
CA SER A 449 -35.10 -1.51 -12.86
C SER A 449 -34.90 -0.48 -14.00
N ILE A 450 -33.95 -0.85 -14.89
CA ILE A 450 -33.85 -0.56 -16.34
C ILE A 450 -33.20 0.78 -16.78
N SER A 451 -31.98 0.65 -17.33
CA SER A 451 -31.36 1.56 -18.33
C SER A 451 -31.99 1.31 -19.72
N PRO A 452 -31.98 2.24 -20.71
CA PRO A 452 -30.83 3.10 -21.06
C PRO A 452 -31.14 4.57 -21.49
N ALA A 453 -30.06 5.27 -21.86
CA ALA A 453 -29.97 6.62 -22.44
C ALA A 453 -30.59 6.70 -23.87
N PRO A 454 -30.57 7.84 -24.65
CA PRO A 454 -29.79 9.09 -24.48
C PRO A 454 -30.47 10.43 -24.92
N THR A 455 -29.69 11.55 -24.98
CA THR A 455 -29.87 12.73 -25.91
C THR A 455 -31.03 13.71 -25.54
N SER A 456 -31.01 15.05 -25.64
CA SER A 456 -30.04 16.11 -26.05
C SER A 456 -30.47 17.54 -25.60
N GLN A 457 -29.51 18.48 -25.57
CA GLN A 457 -29.59 19.93 -25.96
C GLN A 457 -30.60 20.92 -25.33
N SER A 458 -30.04 21.95 -24.64
CA SER A 458 -30.23 23.41 -24.86
C SER A 458 -29.30 24.15 -23.85
N MET A 459 -28.26 24.93 -24.18
CA MET A 459 -28.21 26.19 -24.96
C MET A 459 -29.26 27.21 -24.48
N GLU A 460 -28.94 28.45 -24.09
CA GLU A 460 -27.68 29.22 -24.01
C GLU A 460 -27.86 30.31 -22.93
N ASP A 461 -26.78 30.91 -22.41
CA ASP A 461 -26.78 32.38 -22.30
C ASP A 461 -25.37 32.98 -22.31
N ASN A 462 -25.24 34.17 -22.91
CA ASN A 462 -23.97 34.74 -23.36
C ASN A 462 -23.48 35.90 -22.47
N THR A 463 -22.18 35.93 -22.16
CA THR A 463 -21.46 37.19 -21.89
C THR A 463 -20.13 37.23 -22.63
N ALA A 464 -20.06 38.09 -23.63
CA ALA A 464 -18.87 38.45 -24.40
C ALA A 464 -18.71 39.99 -24.38
N PRO A 465 -17.77 40.59 -25.15
CA PRO A 465 -16.32 40.52 -24.98
C PRO A 465 -15.73 41.96 -24.86
N THR A 466 -14.40 42.11 -24.88
CA THR A 466 -13.65 43.25 -25.48
C THR A 466 -12.14 43.06 -25.21
N THR A 467 -11.13 43.40 -26.01
CA THR A 467 -10.88 43.57 -27.46
C THR A 467 -9.58 44.38 -27.58
N ALA A 468 -8.57 43.88 -28.32
CA ALA A 468 -7.58 44.62 -29.12
C ALA A 468 -6.62 43.57 -29.74
N THR A 469 -6.12 43.63 -30.99
CA THR A 469 -5.86 44.78 -31.87
C THR A 469 -6.10 44.48 -33.37
N SER A 470 -6.41 45.57 -34.10
CA SER A 470 -6.25 45.86 -35.54
C SER A 470 -5.78 44.79 -36.56
N THR A 471 -6.53 44.70 -37.66
CA THR A 471 -6.11 44.11 -38.94
C THR A 471 -4.96 44.87 -39.61
N ALA A 472 -3.90 44.15 -40.05
CA ALA A 472 -2.87 44.68 -40.96
C ALA A 472 -2.92 43.96 -42.32
N LYS A 473 -3.42 44.62 -43.37
CA LYS A 473 -3.57 44.04 -44.73
C LYS A 473 -2.27 44.03 -45.56
N LYS A 474 -1.09 44.05 -44.93
CA LYS A 474 0.22 44.00 -45.59
C LYS A 474 1.22 43.23 -44.73
N ARG A 475 1.69 42.09 -45.24
CA ARG A 475 2.83 41.30 -44.70
C ARG A 475 4.08 42.16 -44.56
N THR A 476 4.84 41.96 -43.50
CA THR A 476 6.08 42.68 -43.19
C THR A 476 7.26 42.15 -44.02
N ILE A 477 8.32 42.94 -44.16
CA ILE A 477 9.48 42.59 -45.00
C ILE A 477 10.23 41.36 -44.46
N GLN A 478 10.25 41.14 -43.14
CA GLN A 478 10.84 39.94 -42.54
C GLN A 478 10.08 38.67 -42.94
N GLU A 479 8.74 38.69 -42.92
CA GLU A 479 7.87 37.56 -43.35
C GLU A 479 7.96 37.27 -44.86
N ILE A 480 8.43 38.21 -45.69
CA ILE A 480 8.71 37.96 -47.11
C ILE A 480 10.08 37.30 -47.30
N GLN A 481 11.03 37.54 -46.39
CA GLN A 481 12.40 37.06 -46.47
C GLN A 481 12.58 35.68 -45.82
N SER A 482 11.77 35.34 -44.81
CA SER A 482 11.55 33.97 -44.34
C SER A 482 10.59 33.26 -45.30
N GLY A 483 11.12 32.40 -46.18
CA GLY A 483 10.29 31.63 -47.12
C GLY A 483 9.21 30.80 -46.42
N ILE A 484 8.11 30.54 -47.13
CA ILE A 484 6.89 29.89 -46.59
C ILE A 484 7.25 28.58 -45.87
N SER A 485 6.85 28.47 -44.59
CA SER A 485 7.12 27.27 -43.80
C SER A 485 6.23 26.10 -44.22
N GLU A 486 6.65 24.88 -43.89
CA GLU A 486 5.84 23.68 -44.14
C GLU A 486 4.53 23.71 -43.33
N GLU A 487 4.56 24.31 -42.14
CA GLU A 487 3.41 24.46 -41.24
C GLU A 487 2.39 25.51 -41.76
N ASP A 488 2.86 26.57 -42.42
CA ASP A 488 2.00 27.50 -43.18
C ASP A 488 1.36 26.83 -44.39
N LEU A 489 2.10 25.96 -45.09
CA LEU A 489 1.54 25.18 -46.20
C LEU A 489 0.53 24.14 -45.73
N GLU A 490 0.73 23.51 -44.57
CA GLU A 490 -0.23 22.59 -43.98
C GLU A 490 -1.49 23.30 -43.49
N SER A 491 -1.36 24.41 -42.78
CA SER A 491 -2.52 25.20 -42.31
C SER A 491 -3.31 25.77 -43.49
N TYR A 492 -2.65 26.24 -44.56
CA TYR A 492 -3.31 26.64 -45.80
C TYR A 492 -4.03 25.46 -46.49
N LYS A 493 -3.41 24.27 -46.55
CA LYS A 493 -4.05 23.04 -47.08
C LYS A 493 -5.26 22.61 -46.24
N ARG A 494 -5.21 22.74 -44.91
CA ARG A 494 -6.35 22.46 -44.01
C ARG A 494 -7.47 23.47 -44.23
N ASN A 495 -7.20 24.77 -44.16
CA ASN A 495 -8.19 25.83 -44.32
C ASN A 495 -8.87 25.81 -45.70
N ARG A 496 -8.12 25.43 -46.75
CA ARG A 496 -8.71 25.21 -48.07
C ARG A 496 -9.60 23.97 -48.11
N ARG A 497 -9.16 22.83 -47.55
CA ARG A 497 -9.99 21.62 -47.47
C ARG A 497 -11.28 21.85 -46.68
N THR A 498 -11.25 22.63 -45.61
CA THR A 498 -12.47 22.97 -44.84
C THR A 498 -13.41 23.92 -45.57
N ALA A 499 -12.89 24.75 -46.49
CA ALA A 499 -13.72 25.63 -47.33
C ALA A 499 -14.31 24.89 -48.56
N ASP A 500 -13.56 23.92 -49.10
CA ASP A 500 -13.98 23.05 -50.20
C ASP A 500 -14.87 21.86 -49.72
N ASP A 501 -15.09 21.69 -48.40
CA ASP A 501 -15.92 20.62 -47.82
C ASP A 501 -17.41 21.02 -47.74
N PRO A 502 -18.32 20.37 -48.50
CA PRO A 502 -19.74 20.69 -48.46
C PRO A 502 -20.41 20.39 -47.11
N MET A 503 -19.81 19.58 -46.24
CA MET A 503 -20.32 19.32 -44.88
C MET A 503 -19.94 20.42 -43.86
N ALA A 504 -18.97 21.29 -44.17
CA ALA A 504 -18.58 22.38 -43.27
C ALA A 504 -19.73 23.37 -42.99
N ASN A 505 -20.66 23.55 -43.94
CA ASN A 505 -21.87 24.37 -43.76
C ASN A 505 -23.00 23.67 -42.99
N MET A 506 -22.89 22.35 -42.77
CA MET A 506 -23.90 21.49 -42.13
C MET A 506 -23.56 21.17 -40.67
N LEU A 507 -22.27 21.21 -40.30
CA LEU A 507 -21.80 21.05 -38.93
C LEU A 507 -22.39 22.14 -38.01
N GLY A 508 -23.31 21.74 -37.13
CA GLY A 508 -23.93 22.61 -36.13
C GLY A 508 -25.40 22.98 -36.39
N ARG A 509 -26.08 22.38 -37.38
CA ARG A 509 -27.54 22.57 -37.61
C ARG A 509 -28.29 21.24 -37.71
N ASP A 510 -28.39 20.53 -36.58
CA ASP A 510 -29.32 19.40 -36.41
C ASP A 510 -30.62 19.90 -35.76
N GLU A 511 -31.48 20.57 -36.53
CA GLU A 511 -32.90 20.73 -36.18
C GLU A 511 -33.74 19.73 -36.98
N LEU A 512 -34.60 19.00 -36.27
CA LEU A 512 -35.33 17.84 -36.78
C LEU A 512 -36.57 18.28 -37.57
N VAL A 513 -36.50 18.18 -38.90
CA VAL A 513 -37.63 18.49 -39.80
C VAL A 513 -38.70 17.39 -39.71
N GLN A 514 -39.97 17.81 -39.62
CA GLN A 514 -41.17 16.96 -39.61
C GLN A 514 -41.49 16.34 -40.98
#